data_AF-A0A3B8M6N3-F1
#
_entry.id   AF-A0A3B8M6N3-F1
#
_cell.length_a   1.000
_cell.length_b   1.000
_cell.length_c   1.000
_cell.angle_alpha   90.00
_cell.angle_beta   90.00
_cell.angle_gamma   90.00
#
_symmetry.space_group_name_H-M   'P 1'
#
loop_
_entity.id
_entity.type
_entity.pdbx_description
1 polymer ?
#
loop_
_entity_poly.entity_id
_entity_poly.type
_entity_poly.pdbx_seq_one_letter_code
_entity_poly.pdbx_strand_id
1 'polypeptide(L)'
;AERDIYDERSPIHHADRLVTPMIVLQGSEDPVVPPSQAEQLVDALQAAGIPHSYVLFAGESHGFRQAETISAALDAELSFLGQILGFEPHDEITPITIL
;
A
#
# COMPACT_ATOMS: atom_id res chain seq x y z
N ALA A 1 -25.94 7.65 15.80
CA ALA A 1 -26.45 6.55 14.96
C ALA A 1 -25.57 6.38 13.74
N GLU A 2 -25.59 7.28 12.75
CA GLU A 2 -24.71 7.12 11.57
C GLU A 2 -23.24 7.35 11.90
N ARG A 3 -22.90 8.43 12.63
CA ARG A 3 -21.51 8.70 13.06
C ARG A 3 -20.86 7.49 13.75
N ASP A 4 -21.58 6.86 14.68
CA ASP A 4 -21.05 5.73 15.44
C ASP A 4 -20.68 4.56 14.51
N ILE A 5 -21.42 4.37 13.41
CA ILE A 5 -21.14 3.33 12.40
C ILE A 5 -19.88 3.69 11.60
N TYR A 6 -19.68 4.96 11.23
CA TYR A 6 -18.46 5.40 10.54
C TYR A 6 -17.24 5.21 11.44
N ASP A 7 -17.33 5.64 12.70
CA ASP A 7 -16.26 5.49 13.69
C ASP A 7 -15.95 4.00 13.94
N GLU A 8 -16.97 3.15 14.07
CA GLU A 8 -16.81 1.70 14.30
C GLU A 8 -16.21 0.97 13.10
N ARG A 9 -16.50 1.40 11.86
CA ARG A 9 -16.12 0.63 10.65
C ARG A 9 -14.94 1.21 9.88
N SER A 10 -14.48 2.41 10.21
CA SER A 10 -13.33 3.01 9.53
C SER A 10 -12.04 2.26 9.91
N PRO A 11 -11.28 1.71 8.94
CA PRO A 11 -10.08 0.93 9.23
C PRO A 11 -9.03 1.67 10.05
N ILE A 12 -8.91 3.00 9.89
CA ILE A 12 -7.89 3.81 10.57
C ILE A 12 -8.08 3.82 12.10
N HIS A 13 -9.30 3.63 12.60
CA HIS A 13 -9.59 3.55 14.03
C HIS A 13 -9.26 2.19 14.65
N HIS A 14 -8.84 1.22 13.83
CA HIS A 14 -8.43 -0.12 14.25
C HIS A 14 -6.97 -0.41 13.84
N ALA A 15 -6.18 0.64 13.60
CA ALA A 15 -4.78 0.48 13.18
C ALA A 15 -3.93 -0.25 14.24
N ASP A 16 -4.32 -0.18 15.51
CA ASP A 16 -3.72 -0.93 16.62
C ASP A 16 -3.84 -2.46 16.47
N ARG A 17 -4.74 -2.92 15.59
CA ARG A 17 -4.95 -4.34 15.29
C ARG A 17 -4.17 -4.82 14.08
N LEU A 18 -3.45 -3.94 13.38
CA LEU A 18 -2.59 -4.32 12.26
C LEU A 18 -1.37 -5.07 12.76
N VAL A 19 -1.14 -6.27 12.23
CA VAL A 19 -0.02 -7.15 12.63
C VAL A 19 0.70 -7.77 11.43
N THR A 20 0.18 -7.57 10.22
CA THR A 20 0.66 -8.23 9.01
C THR A 20 1.43 -7.22 8.15
N PRO A 21 2.60 -7.58 7.62
CA PRO A 21 3.31 -6.75 6.65
C PRO A 21 2.40 -6.32 5.49
N MET A 22 2.54 -5.08 5.04
CA MET A 22 1.64 -4.51 4.02
C MET A 22 2.39 -3.67 2.98
N ILE A 23 2.02 -3.85 1.71
CA ILE A 23 2.38 -2.92 0.63
C ILE A 23 1.16 -2.05 0.28
N VAL A 24 1.39 -0.75 0.10
CA VAL A 24 0.40 0.23 -0.31
C VAL A 24 0.81 0.83 -1.67
N LEU A 25 -0.05 0.69 -2.66
CA LEU A 25 0.15 1.16 -4.04
C LEU A 25 -0.94 2.19 -4.36
N GLN A 26 -0.56 3.43 -4.71
CA GLN A 26 -1.50 4.54 -4.85
C GLN A 26 -1.19 5.39 -6.08
N GLY A 27 -2.23 5.84 -6.80
CA GLY A 27 -2.09 6.86 -7.84
C GLY A 27 -2.13 8.28 -7.25
N SER A 28 -1.27 9.18 -7.72
CA SER A 28 -1.17 10.56 -7.22
C SER A 28 -2.35 11.45 -7.58
N GLU A 29 -3.11 11.09 -8.60
CA GLU A 29 -4.25 11.86 -9.14
C GLU A 29 -5.57 11.11 -8.92
N ASP A 30 -5.68 10.28 -7.88
CA ASP A 30 -6.91 9.53 -7.56
C ASP A 30 -7.94 10.45 -6.88
N PRO A 31 -9.08 10.76 -7.54
CA PRO A 31 -10.13 11.59 -6.94
C PRO A 31 -11.14 10.76 -6.12
N VAL A 32 -11.11 9.43 -6.22
CA VAL A 32 -12.06 8.52 -5.56
C VAL A 32 -11.53 8.16 -4.17
N VAL A 33 -10.26 7.75 -4.09
CA VAL A 33 -9.53 7.50 -2.85
C VAL A 33 -8.28 8.38 -2.86
N PRO A 34 -8.35 9.60 -2.28
CA PRO A 34 -7.24 10.53 -2.31
C PRO A 34 -5.96 9.96 -1.69
N PRO A 35 -4.76 10.33 -2.17
CA PRO A 35 -3.49 9.86 -1.61
C PRO A 35 -3.35 10.03 -0.09
N SER A 36 -3.96 11.08 0.47
CA SER A 36 -3.98 11.32 1.91
C SER A 36 -4.64 10.20 2.74
N GLN A 37 -5.49 9.37 2.14
CA GLN A 37 -6.02 8.16 2.79
C GLN A 37 -4.95 7.06 2.89
N ALA A 38 -4.17 6.87 1.82
CA ALA A 38 -3.04 5.94 1.82
C ALA A 38 -1.94 6.39 2.79
N GLU A 39 -1.61 7.68 2.79
CA GLU A 39 -0.62 8.28 3.70
C GLU A 39 -1.01 8.08 5.18
N GLN A 40 -2.28 8.25 5.54
CA GLN A 40 -2.77 7.98 6.90
C GLN A 40 -2.55 6.51 7.32
N LEU A 41 -2.74 5.55 6.41
CA LEU A 41 -2.48 4.14 6.69
C LEU A 41 -0.99 3.87 6.84
N VAL A 42 -0.15 4.46 5.98
CA VAL A 42 1.31 4.32 6.04
C VAL A 42 1.86 4.88 7.35
N ASP A 43 1.41 6.06 7.76
CA ASP A 43 1.77 6.65 9.05
C ASP A 43 1.41 5.74 10.22
N ALA A 44 0.24 5.10 10.15
CA ALA A 44 -0.22 4.17 11.18
C ALA A 44 0.61 2.86 11.21
N LEU A 45 0.97 2.31 10.04
CA LEU A 45 1.86 1.15 9.92
C LEU A 45 3.25 1.47 10.47
N GLN A 46 3.79 2.65 10.13
CA GLN A 46 5.08 3.13 10.62
C GLN A 46 5.06 3.31 12.15
N ALA A 47 4.02 3.94 12.71
CA ALA A 47 3.88 4.12 14.15
C ALA A 47 3.76 2.78 14.91
N ALA A 48 3.17 1.77 14.28
CA ALA A 48 3.04 0.42 14.83
C ALA A 48 4.28 -0.46 14.61
N GLY A 49 5.28 0.00 13.84
CA GLY A 49 6.47 -0.78 13.49
C GLY A 49 6.17 -2.00 12.64
N ILE A 50 5.08 -1.96 11.87
CA ILE A 50 4.70 -3.04 10.95
C ILE A 50 5.51 -2.91 9.67
N PRO A 51 6.19 -3.98 9.20
CA PRO A 51 6.96 -3.92 7.97
C PRO A 51 6.08 -3.50 6.79
N HIS A 52 6.46 -2.43 6.09
CA HIS A 52 5.62 -1.92 5.01
C HIS A 52 6.38 -1.27 3.87
N SER A 53 5.72 -1.15 2.73
CA SER A 53 6.20 -0.40 1.57
C SER A 53 5.10 0.51 1.05
N TYR A 54 5.47 1.71 0.61
CA TYR A 54 4.55 2.64 -0.03
C TYR A 54 5.09 3.08 -1.38
N VAL A 55 4.30 2.91 -2.43
CA VAL A 55 4.64 3.36 -3.79
C VAL A 55 3.53 4.28 -4.30
N LEU A 56 3.89 5.53 -4.52
CA LEU A 56 3.03 6.53 -5.13
C LEU A 56 3.38 6.67 -6.62
N PHE A 57 2.42 6.36 -7.49
CA PHE A 57 2.57 6.45 -8.94
C PHE A 57 2.08 7.81 -9.45
N ALA A 58 3.02 8.62 -9.95
CA ALA A 58 2.75 9.94 -10.48
C ALA A 58 1.92 9.87 -11.79
N GLY A 59 0.89 10.72 -11.91
CA GLY A 59 0.03 10.79 -13.09
C GLY A 59 -0.99 9.66 -13.20
N GLU A 60 -1.10 8.80 -12.20
CA GLU A 60 -2.09 7.71 -12.14
C GLU A 60 -3.24 8.09 -11.22
N SER A 61 -4.44 7.62 -11.58
CA SER A 61 -5.69 7.93 -10.87
C SER A 61 -6.24 6.69 -10.14
N HIS A 62 -7.56 6.54 -10.05
CA HIS A 62 -8.21 5.38 -9.45
C HIS A 62 -8.09 4.15 -10.36
N GLY A 63 -7.03 3.36 -10.14
CA GLY A 63 -6.62 2.23 -10.97
C GLY A 63 -5.58 2.61 -12.02
N PHE A 64 -4.53 1.80 -12.11
CA PHE A 64 -3.38 2.07 -12.99
C PHE A 64 -3.71 1.80 -14.45
N ARG A 65 -3.28 2.69 -15.36
CA ARG A 65 -3.55 2.56 -16.80
C ARG A 65 -2.31 2.59 -17.68
N GLN A 66 -1.24 3.25 -17.26
CA GLN A 66 0.01 3.23 -18.01
C GLN A 66 0.62 1.84 -17.88
N ALA A 67 1.10 1.28 -18.98
CA ALA A 67 1.63 -0.08 -19.00
C ALA A 67 2.85 -0.20 -18.07
N GLU A 68 3.65 0.86 -18.03
CA GLU A 68 4.83 1.00 -17.17
C GLU A 68 4.45 0.98 -15.69
N THR A 69 3.39 1.69 -15.29
CA THR A 69 2.87 1.65 -13.92
C THR A 69 2.36 0.25 -13.56
N ILE A 70 1.60 -0.38 -14.46
CA ILE A 70 1.04 -1.70 -14.20
C ILE A 70 2.16 -2.72 -13.99
N SER A 71 3.18 -2.70 -14.85
CA SER A 71 4.36 -3.56 -14.70
C SER A 71 5.07 -3.28 -13.37
N ALA A 72 5.36 -2.00 -13.08
CA ALA A 72 6.06 -1.62 -11.85
C ALA A 72 5.28 -1.98 -10.57
N ALA A 73 3.95 -1.90 -10.59
CA ALA A 73 3.08 -2.31 -9.49
C ALA A 73 3.14 -3.82 -9.24
N LEU A 74 3.10 -4.62 -10.31
CA LEU A 74 3.22 -6.08 -10.23
C LEU A 74 4.62 -6.52 -9.77
N ASP A 75 5.67 -5.86 -10.27
CA ASP A 75 7.05 -6.12 -9.84
C ASP A 75 7.25 -5.76 -8.37
N ALA A 76 6.67 -4.64 -7.92
CA ALA A 76 6.70 -4.23 -6.52
C ALA A 76 5.96 -5.24 -5.61
N GLU A 77 4.77 -5.68 -6.02
CA GLU A 77 4.01 -6.70 -5.31
C GLU A 77 4.79 -8.02 -5.22
N LEU A 78 5.36 -8.49 -6.34
CA LEU A 78 6.13 -9.74 -6.38
C LEU A 78 7.40 -9.63 -5.53
N SER A 79 8.10 -8.50 -5.58
CA SER A 79 9.26 -8.23 -4.74
C SER A 79 8.91 -8.25 -3.26
N PHE A 80 7.82 -7.59 -2.88
CA PHE A 80 7.34 -7.56 -1.50
C PHE A 80 7.02 -8.98 -0.99
N LEU A 81 6.24 -9.73 -1.77
CA LEU A 81 5.89 -11.11 -1.43
C LEU A 81 7.11 -12.01 -1.34
N GLY A 82 8.07 -11.89 -2.25
CA GLY A 82 9.33 -12.64 -2.21
C GLY A 82 10.11 -12.39 -0.92
N GLN A 83 10.25 -11.12 -0.53
CA GLN A 83 10.95 -10.73 0.70
C GLN A 83 10.22 -11.18 1.97
N ILE A 84 8.90 -11.04 2.03
CA ILE A 84 8.10 -11.40 3.21
C ILE A 84 7.93 -12.92 3.37
N LEU A 85 7.74 -13.65 2.26
CA LEU A 85 7.50 -15.09 2.26
C LEU A 85 8.78 -15.93 2.08
N GLY A 86 9.91 -15.29 1.78
CA GLY A 86 11.22 -15.94 1.72
C GLY A 86 11.47 -16.74 0.43
N PHE A 87 11.00 -16.24 -0.71
CA PHE A 87 11.31 -16.81 -2.02
C PHE A 87 11.96 -15.79 -2.94
N GLU A 88 12.75 -16.28 -3.89
CA GLU A 88 13.36 -15.47 -4.94
C GLU A 88 12.45 -15.48 -6.18
N PRO A 89 11.97 -14.32 -6.63
CA PRO A 89 11.27 -14.21 -7.90
C PRO A 89 12.13 -14.72 -9.05
N HIS A 90 11.52 -15.39 -10.03
CA HIS A 90 12.24 -15.90 -11.19
C HIS A 90 12.78 -14.78 -12.09
N ASP A 91 11.98 -13.72 -12.26
CA ASP A 91 12.31 -12.60 -13.13
C ASP A 91 13.25 -11.62 -12.42
N GLU A 92 14.13 -10.97 -13.17
CA GLU A 92 15.02 -9.94 -12.66
C GLU A 92 14.21 -8.67 -12.33
N ILE A 93 13.71 -8.59 -11.10
CA ILE A 93 12.97 -7.44 -10.59
C ILE A 93 13.82 -6.63 -9.61
N THR A 94 13.66 -5.30 -9.63
CA THR A 94 14.34 -4.43 -8.66
C THR A 94 13.68 -4.61 -7.29
N PRO A 95 14.43 -4.96 -6.23
CA PRO A 95 13.84 -5.11 -4.91
C PRO A 95 13.26 -3.81 -4.36
N ILE A 96 12.02 -3.84 -3.87
CA ILE A 96 11.45 -2.68 -3.17
C ILE A 96 11.97 -2.60 -1.74
N THR A 97 11.99 -1.38 -1.20
CA THR A 97 12.34 -1.16 0.21
C THR A 97 11.16 -1.47 1.12
N ILE A 98 11.39 -2.30 2.14
CA ILE A 98 10.46 -2.53 3.25
C ILE A 98 11.01 -1.76 4.46
N LEU A 99 10.19 -0.85 5.00
CA LEU A 99 10.48 -0.02 6.16
C LEU A 99 10.04 -0.69 7.46
#